data_AF-A0A9E4S003-F1
#
_entry.id   AF-A0A9E4S003-F1
#
_cell.length_a   1.000
_cell.length_b   1.000
_cell.length_c   1.000
_cell.angle_alpha   90.00
_cell.angle_beta   90.00
_cell.angle_gamma   90.00
#
_symmetry.space_group_name_H-M   'P 1'
#
loop_
_entity.id
_entity.type
_entity.pdbx_description
1 polymer ?
#
loop_
_entity_poly.entity_id
_entity_poly.type
_entity_poly.pdbx_seq_one_letter_code
_entity_poly.pdbx_strand_id
1 'polypeptide(L)'
;MIESLETGDESMQSLRRTWRRLASLAAILLLLAFGLIRSAWDPSHAAGWLGLASLAVTYQLLFLRRALKSNHRADSQTLLPSLGAGTGATFARGLLLAGAGGFLFSARPAGGLAWGAMALFTAAELLDYLDGYLARMTQHQTALGEAFDLELDGMGMLIGSGLGVWYGTLPWPFLIIGLAGYLFRFGKWVRRRAGKEVFELPVSVSRRPIAGMTMGFLSAMLWPILSPPATTLAGVFFLAPLLASFSRDWLVVSGVTDPQGAGYARARSWARAALLRWLPVPGRLILVLSLASSIVGKLTNYPREVAIFTEAGFPFAEGVVLLFSTLEGGLAVLIGLGVAGRAAAFLLVFPIGLTIVAGGLDAESGISLAGLLLILILGTGALSLWQPEDRIFTRRLGADHA
;
A
#
# COMPACT_ATOMS: atom_id res chain seq x y z
N MET A 1 6.61 6.80 44.92
CA MET A 1 6.82 5.39 44.53
C MET A 1 5.57 4.55 44.73
N ILE A 2 4.87 4.63 45.87
CA ILE A 2 3.58 3.93 46.08
C ILE A 2 2.47 4.51 45.19
N GLU A 3 2.34 5.84 45.14
CA GLU A 3 1.36 6.55 44.30
C GLU A 3 1.57 6.33 42.78
N SER A 4 2.83 6.18 42.35
CA SER A 4 3.17 5.82 40.95
C SER A 4 2.88 4.35 40.60
N LEU A 5 2.82 3.46 41.60
CA LEU A 5 2.45 2.05 41.40
C LEU A 5 0.93 1.89 41.36
N GLU A 6 0.20 2.60 42.22
CA GLU A 6 -1.28 2.61 42.24
C GLU A 6 -1.88 3.17 40.94
N THR A 7 -1.35 4.29 40.45
CA THR A 7 -1.76 4.90 39.17
C THR A 7 -1.48 4.01 37.96
N GLY A 8 -0.42 3.20 38.01
CA GLY A 8 -0.09 2.21 36.99
C GLY A 8 -1.09 1.05 36.93
N ASP A 9 -1.51 0.54 38.09
CA ASP A 9 -2.48 -0.56 38.18
C ASP A 9 -3.89 -0.14 37.74
N GLU A 10 -4.35 1.05 38.11
CA GLU A 10 -5.62 1.61 37.63
C GLU A 10 -5.63 1.80 36.10
N SER A 11 -4.54 2.34 35.56
CA SER A 11 -4.36 2.53 34.11
C SER A 11 -4.40 1.19 33.38
N MET A 12 -3.72 0.16 33.90
CA MET A 12 -3.74 -1.19 33.34
C MET A 12 -5.15 -1.81 33.37
N GLN A 13 -5.92 -1.62 34.44
CA GLN A 13 -7.30 -2.09 34.52
C GLN A 13 -8.22 -1.38 33.51
N SER A 14 -8.04 -0.06 33.32
CA SER A 14 -8.73 0.70 32.27
C SER A 14 -8.45 0.13 30.88
N LEU A 15 -7.18 -0.09 30.54
CA LEU A 15 -6.78 -0.67 29.26
C LEU A 15 -7.36 -2.07 29.02
N ARG A 16 -7.39 -2.93 30.05
CA ARG A 16 -8.01 -4.26 29.96
C ARG A 16 -9.52 -4.18 29.71
N ARG A 17 -10.23 -3.22 30.31
CA ARG A 17 -11.66 -3.00 30.06
C ARG A 17 -11.89 -2.54 28.62
N THR A 18 -11.09 -1.60 28.13
CA THR A 18 -11.15 -1.14 26.73
C THR A 18 -10.86 -2.28 25.76
N TRP A 19 -9.86 -3.12 26.03
CA TRP A 19 -9.57 -4.30 25.22
C TRP A 19 -10.75 -5.28 25.14
N ARG A 20 -11.45 -5.55 26.26
CA ARG A 20 -12.64 -6.41 26.28
C ARG A 20 -13.78 -5.83 25.44
N ARG A 21 -13.97 -4.50 25.50
CA ARG A 21 -14.97 -3.80 24.67
C ARG A 21 -14.63 -3.92 23.18
N LEU A 22 -13.37 -3.70 22.80
CA LEU A 22 -12.90 -3.87 21.42
C LEU A 22 -13.08 -5.31 20.94
N ALA A 23 -12.76 -6.31 21.77
CA ALA A 23 -12.97 -7.71 21.43
C ALA A 23 -14.46 -8.04 21.21
N SER A 24 -15.34 -7.53 22.07
CA SER A 24 -16.79 -7.73 21.94
C SER A 24 -17.34 -7.06 20.69
N LEU A 25 -16.92 -5.81 20.43
CA LEU A 25 -17.28 -5.07 19.23
C LEU A 25 -16.81 -5.79 17.96
N ALA A 26 -15.56 -6.26 17.94
CA ALA A 26 -15.01 -7.01 16.81
C ALA A 26 -15.79 -8.29 16.54
N ALA A 27 -16.17 -9.05 17.59
CA ALA A 27 -16.99 -10.24 17.44
C ALA A 27 -18.37 -9.93 16.85
N ILE A 28 -19.04 -8.86 17.32
CA ILE A 28 -20.33 -8.41 16.78
C ILE A 28 -20.19 -8.02 15.31
N LEU A 29 -19.19 -7.22 14.97
CA LEU A 29 -18.96 -6.79 13.58
C LEU A 29 -18.64 -7.96 12.65
N LEU A 30 -17.85 -8.94 13.10
CA LEU A 30 -17.58 -10.16 12.33
C LEU A 30 -18.85 -10.98 12.08
N LEU A 31 -19.71 -11.14 13.09
CA LEU A 31 -20.98 -11.86 12.93
C LEU A 31 -21.96 -11.15 12.00
N LEU A 32 -22.03 -9.81 12.08
CA LEU A 32 -22.84 -9.00 11.16
C LEU A 32 -22.32 -9.11 9.72
N ALA A 33 -21.01 -8.97 9.53
CA ALA A 33 -20.38 -9.10 8.23
C ALA A 33 -20.54 -10.52 7.65
N PHE A 34 -20.42 -11.56 8.48
CA PHE A 34 -20.71 -12.94 8.07
C PHE A 34 -22.16 -13.10 7.61
N GLY A 35 -23.13 -12.52 8.31
CA GLY A 35 -24.54 -12.55 7.89
C GLY A 35 -24.76 -11.92 6.52
N LEU A 36 -24.10 -10.78 6.24
CA LEU A 36 -24.13 -10.11 4.94
C LEU A 36 -23.43 -10.90 3.83
N ILE A 37 -22.27 -11.50 4.13
CA ILE A 37 -21.50 -12.27 3.15
C ILE A 37 -22.22 -13.58 2.82
N ARG A 38 -22.79 -14.25 3.82
CA ARG A 38 -23.54 -15.51 3.66
C ARG A 38 -24.80 -15.34 2.80
N SER A 39 -25.41 -14.16 2.77
CA SER A 39 -26.59 -13.92 1.92
C SER A 39 -26.24 -13.71 0.45
N ALA A 40 -24.99 -13.40 0.13
CA ALA A 40 -24.52 -13.06 -1.22
C ALA A 40 -23.45 -14.01 -1.77
N TRP A 41 -23.04 -15.02 -1.00
CA TRP A 41 -21.96 -15.95 -1.35
C TRP A 41 -22.26 -17.35 -0.85
N ASP A 42 -21.58 -18.34 -1.42
CA ASP A 42 -21.78 -19.74 -1.06
C ASP A 42 -21.50 -19.97 0.45
N PRO A 43 -22.36 -20.74 1.16
CA PRO A 43 -22.24 -20.95 2.60
C PRO A 43 -20.88 -21.48 3.08
N SER A 44 -20.20 -22.31 2.27
CA SER A 44 -18.90 -22.87 2.64
C SER A 44 -17.80 -21.82 2.57
N HIS A 45 -17.83 -20.98 1.53
CA HIS A 45 -16.92 -19.85 1.38
C HIS A 45 -17.16 -18.78 2.45
N ALA A 46 -18.41 -18.47 2.78
CA ALA A 46 -18.75 -17.57 3.87
C ALA A 46 -18.24 -18.08 5.23
N ALA A 47 -18.32 -19.39 5.48
CA ALA A 47 -17.76 -20.00 6.69
C ALA A 47 -16.23 -19.95 6.72
N GLY A 48 -15.57 -20.21 5.58
CA GLY A 48 -14.12 -20.03 5.42
C GLY A 48 -13.70 -18.58 5.70
N TRP A 49 -14.47 -17.62 5.19
CA TRP A 49 -14.28 -16.20 5.46
C TRP A 49 -14.33 -15.86 6.93
N LEU A 50 -15.36 -16.34 7.64
CA LEU A 50 -15.48 -16.12 9.08
C LEU A 50 -14.29 -16.73 9.83
N GLY A 51 -13.84 -17.93 9.44
CA GLY A 51 -12.69 -18.60 10.05
C GLY A 51 -11.40 -17.79 9.93
N LEU A 52 -11.05 -17.37 8.71
CA LEU A 52 -9.82 -16.61 8.44
C LEU A 52 -9.86 -15.20 9.03
N ALA A 53 -11.00 -14.50 8.92
CA ALA A 53 -11.18 -13.18 9.53
C ALA A 53 -11.09 -13.28 11.07
N SER A 54 -11.71 -14.29 11.67
CA SER A 54 -11.64 -14.52 13.12
C SER A 54 -10.22 -14.83 13.59
N LEU A 55 -9.44 -15.59 12.80
CA LEU A 55 -8.04 -15.87 13.09
C LEU A 55 -7.21 -14.57 13.10
N ALA A 56 -7.36 -13.73 12.07
CA ALA A 56 -6.67 -12.45 11.97
C ALA A 56 -7.05 -11.50 13.12
N VAL A 57 -8.35 -11.35 13.42
CA VAL A 57 -8.81 -10.52 14.56
C VAL A 57 -8.31 -11.07 15.90
N THR A 58 -8.32 -12.39 16.09
CA THR A 58 -7.80 -13.01 17.32
C THR A 58 -6.31 -12.72 17.48
N TYR A 59 -5.54 -12.85 16.41
CA TYR A 59 -4.11 -12.49 16.40
C TYR A 59 -3.90 -11.03 16.81
N GLN A 60 -4.64 -10.09 16.20
CA GLN A 60 -4.57 -8.66 16.52
C GLN A 60 -4.93 -8.37 17.98
N LEU A 61 -6.00 -8.98 18.50
CA LEU A 61 -6.41 -8.84 19.89
C LEU A 61 -5.36 -9.40 20.86
N LEU A 62 -4.75 -10.54 20.54
CA LEU A 62 -3.66 -11.12 21.34
C LEU A 62 -2.41 -10.24 21.31
N PHE A 63 -2.06 -9.69 20.14
CA PHE A 63 -0.97 -8.73 20.01
C PHE A 63 -1.23 -7.50 20.89
N LEU A 64 -2.39 -6.86 20.73
CA LEU A 64 -2.78 -5.68 21.50
C LEU A 64 -2.77 -5.96 23.01
N ARG A 65 -3.28 -7.13 23.43
CA ARG A 65 -3.29 -7.56 24.84
C ARG A 65 -1.87 -7.69 25.42
N ARG A 66 -0.93 -8.26 24.65
CA ARG A 66 0.47 -8.41 25.05
C ARG A 66 1.18 -7.06 25.09
N ALA A 67 0.83 -6.16 24.17
CA ALA A 67 1.44 -4.85 24.03
C ALA A 67 0.89 -3.80 25.00
N LEU A 68 -0.19 -4.06 25.77
CA LEU A 68 -0.81 -3.07 26.67
C LEU A 68 0.18 -2.39 27.62
N LYS A 69 1.23 -3.10 28.07
CA LYS A 69 2.28 -2.54 28.95
C LYS A 69 3.11 -1.45 28.28
N SER A 70 3.15 -1.43 26.95
CA SER A 70 3.85 -0.44 26.13
C SER A 70 2.98 0.76 25.77
N ASN A 71 1.80 0.92 26.39
CA ASN A 71 0.92 2.06 26.15
C ASN A 71 1.39 3.33 26.90
N HIS A 72 2.60 3.78 26.59
CA HIS A 72 3.22 4.99 27.12
C HIS A 72 3.84 5.78 25.96
N ARG A 73 4.12 7.06 26.20
CA ARG A 73 4.77 7.95 25.21
C ARG A 73 6.24 7.57 25.02
N ALA A 74 6.88 8.08 23.96
CA ALA A 74 8.29 7.79 23.71
C ALA A 74 9.24 8.37 24.78
N ASP A 75 8.86 9.50 25.36
CA ASP A 75 9.62 10.27 26.37
C ASP A 75 9.30 9.87 27.82
N SER A 76 8.33 8.98 28.03
CA SER A 76 7.82 8.64 29.36
C SER A 76 7.52 7.15 29.48
N GLN A 77 7.81 6.56 30.64
CA GLN A 77 7.42 5.20 31.00
C GLN A 77 6.06 5.14 31.71
N THR A 78 5.40 6.30 31.91
CA THR A 78 4.11 6.36 32.56
C THR A 78 3.04 5.80 31.65
N LEU A 79 2.35 4.77 32.15
CA LEU A 79 1.28 4.10 31.42
C LEU A 79 0.07 5.03 31.26
N LEU A 80 -0.43 5.16 30.03
CA LEU A 80 -1.63 5.94 29.75
C LEU A 80 -2.88 5.05 29.96
N PRO A 81 -3.94 5.56 30.60
CA PRO A 81 -5.15 4.78 30.91
C PRO A 81 -6.06 4.54 29.68
N SER A 82 -5.78 5.19 28.56
CA SER A 82 -6.53 5.09 27.30
C SER A 82 -5.61 4.73 26.13
N LEU A 83 -6.13 3.95 25.18
CA LEU A 83 -5.42 3.61 23.94
C LEU A 83 -5.32 4.82 22.98
N GLY A 84 -6.19 5.82 23.14
CA GLY A 84 -6.26 7.00 22.28
C GLY A 84 -6.95 6.75 20.93
N ALA A 85 -7.24 7.85 20.22
CA ALA A 85 -7.94 7.81 18.94
C ALA A 85 -7.12 7.15 17.82
N GLY A 86 -5.79 7.36 17.82
CA GLY A 86 -4.87 6.74 16.85
C GLY A 86 -4.95 5.21 16.90
N THR A 87 -4.65 4.60 18.05
CA THR A 87 -4.74 3.15 18.23
C THR A 87 -6.14 2.60 17.95
N GLY A 88 -7.20 3.36 18.26
CA GLY A 88 -8.57 2.99 17.92
C GLY A 88 -8.79 2.91 16.40
N ALA A 89 -8.29 3.89 15.65
CA ALA A 89 -8.33 3.89 14.19
C ALA A 89 -7.46 2.77 13.59
N THR A 90 -6.27 2.53 14.15
CA THR A 90 -5.42 1.38 13.78
C THR A 90 -6.13 0.05 14.02
N PHE A 91 -6.88 -0.10 15.12
CA PHE A 91 -7.68 -1.31 15.36
C PHE A 91 -8.82 -1.46 14.35
N ALA A 92 -9.54 -0.38 14.01
CA ALA A 92 -10.57 -0.40 12.98
C ALA A 92 -10.00 -0.78 11.61
N ARG A 93 -8.84 -0.23 11.24
CA ARG A 93 -8.04 -0.65 10.08
C ARG A 93 -7.72 -2.15 10.12
N GLY A 94 -7.30 -2.66 11.26
CA GLY A 94 -7.04 -4.09 11.48
C GLY A 94 -8.27 -4.98 11.23
N LEU A 95 -9.47 -4.55 11.62
CA LEU A 95 -10.71 -5.27 11.33
C LEU A 95 -11.02 -5.29 9.82
N LEU A 96 -10.79 -4.18 9.12
CA LEU A 96 -10.96 -4.11 7.66
C LEU A 96 -9.98 -5.04 6.94
N LEU A 97 -8.70 -5.05 7.35
CA LEU A 97 -7.70 -5.98 6.83
C LEU A 97 -8.08 -7.44 7.12
N ALA A 98 -8.55 -7.76 8.33
CA ALA A 98 -9.02 -9.09 8.66
C ALA A 98 -10.22 -9.52 7.79
N GLY A 99 -11.16 -8.60 7.52
CA GLY A 99 -12.27 -8.84 6.61
C GLY A 99 -11.81 -9.08 5.17
N ALA A 100 -10.82 -8.32 4.68
CA ALA A 100 -10.21 -8.59 3.38
C ALA A 100 -9.51 -9.96 3.36
N GLY A 101 -8.72 -10.27 4.40
CA GLY A 101 -8.03 -11.54 4.58
C GLY A 101 -8.97 -12.75 4.68
N GLY A 102 -10.22 -12.54 5.11
CA GLY A 102 -11.25 -13.56 5.08
C GLY A 102 -11.50 -14.15 3.68
N PHE A 103 -11.28 -13.37 2.62
CA PHE A 103 -11.47 -13.86 1.25
C PHE A 103 -10.35 -14.76 0.74
N LEU A 104 -9.24 -14.91 1.48
CA LEU A 104 -8.15 -15.80 1.10
C LEU A 104 -8.64 -17.25 0.98
N PHE A 105 -8.02 -18.00 0.06
CA PHE A 105 -8.29 -19.43 -0.15
C PHE A 105 -9.73 -19.75 -0.60
N SER A 106 -10.50 -18.75 -1.01
CA SER A 106 -11.88 -18.86 -1.48
C SER A 106 -12.02 -18.37 -2.92
N ALA A 107 -12.91 -18.96 -3.73
CA ALA A 107 -13.12 -18.52 -5.11
C ALA A 107 -13.63 -17.07 -5.15
N ARG A 108 -13.10 -16.20 -6.01
CA ARG A 108 -13.53 -14.79 -6.07
C ARG A 108 -15.08 -14.72 -6.21
N PRO A 109 -15.78 -14.01 -5.30
CA PRO A 109 -17.23 -13.89 -5.38
C PRO A 109 -17.65 -13.16 -6.66
N ALA A 110 -18.87 -13.43 -7.13
CA ALA A 110 -19.46 -12.77 -8.29
C ALA A 110 -20.22 -11.48 -7.91
N GLY A 111 -20.58 -10.67 -8.91
CA GLY A 111 -21.39 -9.48 -8.73
C GLY A 111 -20.73 -8.41 -7.84
N GLY A 112 -21.54 -7.69 -7.06
CA GLY A 112 -21.04 -6.61 -6.21
C GLY A 112 -20.00 -7.07 -5.16
N LEU A 113 -20.14 -8.29 -4.65
CA LEU A 113 -19.23 -8.83 -3.63
C LEU A 113 -17.81 -9.10 -4.18
N ALA A 114 -17.64 -9.22 -5.51
CA ALA A 114 -16.33 -9.28 -6.17
C ALA A 114 -15.39 -8.12 -5.77
N TRP A 115 -15.99 -6.98 -5.44
CA TRP A 115 -15.29 -5.76 -5.02
C TRP A 115 -15.04 -5.68 -3.51
N GLY A 116 -15.58 -6.62 -2.72
CA GLY A 116 -15.55 -6.58 -1.26
C GLY A 116 -14.12 -6.55 -0.69
N ALA A 117 -13.25 -7.43 -1.17
CA ALA A 117 -11.84 -7.47 -0.74
C ALA A 117 -11.12 -6.15 -1.07
N MET A 118 -11.31 -5.63 -2.29
CA MET A 118 -10.76 -4.34 -2.72
C MET A 118 -11.25 -3.19 -1.84
N ALA A 119 -12.56 -3.11 -1.61
CA ALA A 119 -13.17 -2.03 -0.84
C ALA A 119 -12.70 -2.02 0.62
N LEU A 120 -12.65 -3.20 1.26
CA LEU A 120 -12.15 -3.35 2.63
C LEU A 120 -10.66 -2.97 2.72
N PHE A 121 -9.84 -3.46 1.79
CA PHE A 121 -8.41 -3.20 1.77
C PHE A 121 -8.10 -1.71 1.53
N THR A 122 -8.78 -1.10 0.55
CA THR A 122 -8.63 0.34 0.25
C THR A 122 -9.10 1.20 1.41
N ALA A 123 -10.23 0.85 2.05
CA ALA A 123 -10.68 1.55 3.25
C ALA A 123 -9.63 1.44 4.38
N ALA A 124 -9.01 0.27 4.56
CA ALA A 124 -7.94 0.09 5.54
C ALA A 124 -6.74 1.00 5.25
N GLU A 125 -6.34 1.15 3.99
CA GLU A 125 -5.27 2.09 3.59
C GLU A 125 -5.63 3.55 3.83
N LEU A 126 -6.88 3.95 3.59
CA LEU A 126 -7.31 5.32 3.89
C LEU A 126 -7.28 5.59 5.40
N LEU A 127 -7.65 4.60 6.22
CA LEU A 127 -7.58 4.70 7.68
C LEU A 127 -6.15 4.78 8.22
N ASP A 128 -5.17 4.15 7.57
CA ASP A 128 -3.74 4.27 7.89
C ASP A 128 -3.26 5.73 7.85
N TYR A 129 -3.68 6.49 6.84
CA TYR A 129 -3.34 7.91 6.78
C TYR A 129 -3.97 8.71 7.93
N LEU A 130 -5.16 8.32 8.38
CA LEU A 130 -5.92 9.01 9.41
C LEU A 130 -5.43 8.69 10.82
N ASP A 131 -4.99 7.46 11.12
CA ASP A 131 -4.63 7.07 12.49
C ASP A 131 -3.41 7.85 13.01
N GLY A 132 -2.40 8.04 12.17
CA GLY A 132 -1.21 8.80 12.51
C GLY A 132 -1.52 10.29 12.62
N TYR A 133 -2.45 10.79 11.81
CA TYR A 133 -2.94 12.16 11.94
C TYR A 133 -3.66 12.36 13.27
N LEU A 134 -4.59 11.47 13.64
CA LEU A 134 -5.31 11.50 14.91
C LEU A 134 -4.37 11.39 16.10
N ALA A 135 -3.36 10.52 16.05
CA ALA A 135 -2.37 10.37 17.11
C ALA A 135 -1.55 11.66 17.34
N ARG A 136 -1.21 12.38 16.26
CA ARG A 136 -0.52 13.68 16.33
C ARG A 136 -1.42 14.78 16.86
N MET A 137 -2.61 14.91 16.30
CA MET A 137 -3.60 15.91 16.71
C MET A 137 -4.00 15.78 18.18
N THR A 138 -4.09 14.55 18.68
CA THR A 138 -4.47 14.28 20.08
C THR A 138 -3.28 14.18 21.02
N GLN A 139 -2.04 14.40 20.53
CA GLN A 139 -0.83 14.28 21.35
C GLN A 139 -0.74 12.93 22.09
N HIS A 140 -1.18 11.86 21.44
CA HIS A 140 -1.35 10.53 22.03
C HIS A 140 -0.59 9.45 21.24
N GLN A 141 0.65 9.75 20.88
CA GLN A 141 1.55 8.78 20.27
C GLN A 141 2.12 7.84 21.34
N THR A 142 1.91 6.54 21.18
CA THR A 142 2.39 5.54 22.14
C THR A 142 3.24 4.49 21.45
N ALA A 143 4.19 3.89 22.19
CA ALA A 143 5.01 2.79 21.67
C ALA A 143 4.17 1.57 21.27
N LEU A 144 3.06 1.32 21.99
CA LEU A 144 2.05 0.33 21.61
C LEU A 144 1.43 0.65 20.25
N GLY A 145 0.98 1.89 20.04
CA GLY A 145 0.33 2.30 18.79
C GLY A 145 1.26 2.12 17.59
N GLU A 146 2.51 2.58 17.70
CA GLU A 146 3.53 2.41 16.66
C GLU A 146 3.85 0.93 16.38
N ALA A 147 3.98 0.10 17.42
CA ALA A 147 4.23 -1.32 17.25
C ALA A 147 3.05 -2.05 16.60
N PHE A 148 1.82 -1.65 16.91
CA PHE A 148 0.61 -2.24 16.34
C PHE A 148 0.42 -1.83 14.89
N ASP A 149 0.62 -0.55 14.56
CA ASP A 149 0.61 -0.02 13.20
C ASP A 149 1.59 -0.77 12.28
N LEU A 150 2.85 -0.91 12.73
CA LEU A 150 3.88 -1.64 11.99
C LEU A 150 3.53 -3.13 11.76
N GLU A 151 2.86 -3.78 12.72
CA GLU A 151 2.42 -5.16 12.52
C GLU A 151 1.26 -5.26 11.52
N LEU A 152 0.33 -4.30 11.54
CA LEU A 152 -0.76 -4.23 10.57
C LEU A 152 -0.27 -3.89 9.16
N ASP A 153 0.77 -3.08 9.00
CA ASP A 153 1.43 -2.85 7.71
C ASP A 153 1.94 -4.16 7.09
N GLY A 154 2.67 -4.96 7.89
CA GLY A 154 3.19 -6.25 7.44
C GLY A 154 2.06 -7.23 7.10
N MET A 155 1.03 -7.29 7.93
CA MET A 155 -0.14 -8.13 7.70
C MET A 155 -0.92 -7.67 6.46
N GLY A 156 -1.05 -6.36 6.24
CA GLY A 156 -1.69 -5.78 5.06
C GLY A 156 -0.95 -6.14 3.78
N MET A 157 0.38 -6.01 3.74
CA MET A 157 1.17 -6.45 2.58
C MET A 157 0.99 -7.95 2.30
N LEU A 158 0.94 -8.78 3.34
CA LEU A 158 0.71 -10.22 3.20
C LEU A 158 -0.68 -10.55 2.67
N ILE A 159 -1.72 -9.92 3.22
CA ILE A 159 -3.10 -10.11 2.77
C ILE A 159 -3.28 -9.63 1.33
N GLY A 160 -2.81 -8.43 1.00
CA GLY A 160 -2.96 -7.84 -0.33
C GLY A 160 -2.23 -8.64 -1.40
N SER A 161 -0.96 -9.01 -1.18
CA SER A 161 -0.20 -9.83 -2.12
C SER A 161 -0.75 -11.27 -2.19
N GLY A 162 -1.16 -11.84 -1.06
CA GLY A 162 -1.80 -13.15 -0.98
C GLY A 162 -3.08 -13.23 -1.80
N LEU A 163 -3.96 -12.25 -1.65
CA LEU A 163 -5.20 -12.15 -2.42
C LEU A 163 -4.94 -11.90 -3.90
N GLY A 164 -3.99 -11.02 -4.24
CA GLY A 164 -3.62 -10.76 -5.64
C GLY A 164 -3.12 -12.03 -6.34
N VAL A 165 -2.30 -12.82 -5.65
CA VAL A 165 -1.83 -14.11 -6.17
C VAL A 165 -2.95 -15.14 -6.23
N TRP A 166 -3.75 -15.24 -5.19
CA TRP A 166 -4.85 -16.20 -5.11
C TRP A 166 -5.92 -15.96 -6.20
N TYR A 167 -6.23 -14.70 -6.49
CA TYR A 167 -7.16 -14.32 -7.56
C TYR A 167 -6.54 -14.32 -8.96
N GLY A 168 -5.26 -14.67 -9.09
CA GLY A 168 -4.56 -14.71 -10.37
C GLY A 168 -4.29 -13.33 -10.99
N THR A 169 -4.49 -12.24 -10.25
CA THR A 169 -4.08 -10.90 -10.72
C THR A 169 -2.57 -10.74 -10.64
N LEU A 170 -1.88 -11.48 -9.76
CA LEU A 170 -0.42 -11.53 -9.69
C LEU A 170 0.12 -12.96 -9.80
N PRO A 171 1.26 -13.15 -10.49
CA PRO A 171 2.00 -14.41 -10.42
C PRO A 171 2.52 -14.73 -9.01
N TRP A 172 2.70 -16.01 -8.69
CA TRP A 172 3.11 -16.45 -7.36
C TRP A 172 4.41 -15.82 -6.78
N PRO A 173 5.44 -15.43 -7.57
CA PRO A 173 6.64 -14.79 -7.01
C PRO A 173 6.34 -13.47 -6.28
N PHE A 174 5.24 -12.79 -6.63
CA PHE A 174 4.84 -11.53 -5.98
C PHE A 174 4.37 -11.70 -4.54
N LEU A 175 4.17 -12.94 -4.03
CA LEU A 175 4.00 -13.19 -2.60
C LEU A 175 5.19 -12.68 -1.77
N ILE A 176 6.37 -12.53 -2.37
CA ILE A 176 7.54 -11.96 -1.69
C ILE A 176 7.27 -10.53 -1.18
N ILE A 177 6.34 -9.78 -1.78
CA ILE A 177 5.94 -8.44 -1.33
C ILE A 177 5.44 -8.52 0.13
N GLY A 178 4.52 -9.45 0.39
CA GLY A 178 3.98 -9.68 1.73
C GLY A 178 4.95 -10.34 2.69
N LEU A 179 5.82 -11.22 2.19
CA LEU A 179 6.74 -11.98 3.01
C LEU A 179 8.02 -11.22 3.38
N ALA A 180 8.41 -10.19 2.62
CA ALA A 180 9.70 -9.51 2.77
C ALA A 180 9.97 -9.02 4.20
N GLY A 181 8.98 -8.37 4.83
CA GLY A 181 9.11 -7.89 6.22
C GLY A 181 9.30 -9.03 7.23
N TYR A 182 8.60 -10.15 7.05
CA TYR A 182 8.73 -11.33 7.91
C TYR A 182 10.05 -12.05 7.70
N LEU A 183 10.46 -12.26 6.45
CA LEU A 183 11.76 -12.84 6.09
C LEU A 183 12.92 -12.00 6.61
N PHE A 184 12.81 -10.67 6.56
CA PHE A 184 13.81 -9.77 7.11
C PHE A 184 13.93 -9.91 8.63
N ARG A 185 12.80 -9.96 9.36
CA ARG A 185 12.77 -10.21 10.81
C ARG A 185 13.34 -11.59 11.16
N PHE A 186 12.97 -12.62 10.42
CA PHE A 186 13.47 -13.98 10.58
C PHE A 186 14.98 -14.05 10.34
N GLY A 187 15.49 -13.41 9.27
CA GLY A 187 16.91 -13.34 8.99
C GLY A 187 17.72 -12.72 10.13
N LYS A 188 17.23 -11.61 10.73
CA LYS A 188 17.86 -11.03 11.93
C LYS A 188 17.88 -11.99 13.11
N TRP A 189 16.80 -12.73 13.32
CA TRP A 189 16.72 -13.71 14.40
C TRP A 189 17.72 -14.87 14.21
N VAL A 190 17.81 -15.45 13.00
CA VAL A 190 18.79 -16.50 12.67
C VAL A 190 20.21 -15.98 12.90
N ARG A 191 20.49 -14.75 12.47
CA ARG A 191 21.81 -14.13 12.61
C ARG A 191 22.23 -13.94 14.08
N ARG A 192 21.31 -13.46 14.93
CA ARG A 192 21.54 -13.36 16.39
C ARG A 192 21.77 -14.73 17.03
N ARG A 193 20.99 -15.74 16.63
CA ARG A 193 21.17 -17.12 17.10
C ARG A 193 22.53 -17.70 16.70
N ALA A 194 23.05 -17.30 15.54
CA ALA A 194 24.39 -17.66 15.09
C ALA A 194 25.52 -16.83 15.74
N GLY A 195 25.24 -16.03 16.77
CA GLY A 195 26.22 -15.19 17.46
C GLY A 195 26.77 -14.03 16.64
N LYS A 196 26.17 -13.74 15.47
CA LYS A 196 26.61 -12.65 14.60
C LYS A 196 25.94 -11.35 14.99
N GLU A 197 26.70 -10.26 14.98
CA GLU A 197 26.17 -8.92 15.23
C GLU A 197 25.11 -8.52 14.20
N VAL A 198 24.09 -7.81 14.68
CA VAL A 198 22.98 -7.27 13.89
C VAL A 198 22.98 -5.78 14.09
N PHE A 199 23.49 -5.05 13.09
CA PHE A 199 23.63 -3.60 13.16
C PHE A 199 22.28 -2.90 13.04
N GLU A 200 22.17 -1.73 13.66
CA GLU A 200 20.98 -0.90 13.56
C GLU A 200 20.87 -0.24 12.19
N LEU A 201 19.64 -0.14 11.69
CA LEU A 201 19.38 0.49 10.41
C LEU A 201 19.35 2.01 10.57
N PRO A 202 20.02 2.77 9.68
CA PRO A 202 19.88 4.22 9.68
C PRO A 202 18.44 4.61 9.31
N VAL A 203 18.06 5.81 9.75
CA VAL A 203 16.80 6.44 9.34
C VAL A 203 16.78 6.58 7.82
N SER A 204 15.68 6.15 7.19
CA SER A 204 15.55 6.13 5.74
C SER A 204 14.30 6.85 5.29
N VAL A 205 14.50 7.95 4.56
CA VAL A 205 13.43 8.73 3.93
C VAL A 205 12.70 7.99 2.80
N SER A 206 13.26 6.89 2.27
CA SER A 206 12.69 6.19 1.11
C SER A 206 11.79 5.01 1.49
N ARG A 207 11.90 4.45 2.70
CA ARG A 207 11.14 3.24 3.08
C ARG A 207 9.64 3.48 3.04
N ARG A 208 9.20 4.59 3.64
CA ARG A 208 7.79 4.94 3.74
C ARG A 208 7.13 5.19 2.38
N PRO A 209 7.69 6.03 1.47
CA PRO A 209 7.13 6.19 0.13
C PRO A 209 7.00 4.86 -0.64
N ILE A 210 8.03 4.00 -0.56
CA ILE A 210 8.01 2.69 -1.24
C ILE A 210 6.89 1.81 -0.67
N ALA A 211 6.76 1.73 0.66
CA ALA A 211 5.72 0.96 1.31
C ALA A 211 4.32 1.48 0.94
N GLY A 212 4.07 2.80 1.04
CA GLY A 212 2.78 3.40 0.71
C GLY A 212 2.38 3.21 -0.76
N MET A 213 3.33 3.36 -1.69
CA MET A 213 3.09 3.08 -3.11
C MET A 213 2.80 1.60 -3.36
N THR A 214 3.49 0.70 -2.64
CA THR A 214 3.25 -0.75 -2.75
C THR A 214 1.88 -1.13 -2.21
N MET A 215 1.43 -0.51 -1.11
CA MET A 215 0.08 -0.70 -0.57
C MET A 215 -0.96 -0.28 -1.61
N GLY A 216 -0.90 0.96 -2.12
CA GLY A 216 -1.83 1.41 -3.16
C GLY A 216 -1.82 0.54 -4.43
N PHE A 217 -0.67 -0.01 -4.81
CA PHE A 217 -0.58 -1.03 -5.85
C PHE A 217 -1.33 -2.32 -5.49
N LEU A 218 -1.13 -2.86 -4.28
CA LEU A 218 -1.86 -4.04 -3.81
C LEU A 218 -3.36 -3.80 -3.78
N SER A 219 -3.83 -2.63 -3.33
CA SER A 219 -5.24 -2.21 -3.44
C SER A 219 -5.73 -2.33 -4.89
N ALA A 220 -5.00 -1.77 -5.86
CA ALA A 220 -5.35 -1.87 -7.27
C ALA A 220 -5.41 -3.33 -7.76
N MET A 221 -4.48 -4.19 -7.34
CA MET A 221 -4.45 -5.61 -7.75
C MET A 221 -5.65 -6.43 -7.23
N LEU A 222 -6.43 -5.91 -6.29
CA LEU A 222 -7.66 -6.54 -5.83
C LEU A 222 -8.88 -6.21 -6.69
N TRP A 223 -8.75 -5.29 -7.66
CA TRP A 223 -9.84 -4.95 -8.57
C TRP A 223 -10.20 -6.16 -9.44
N PRO A 224 -11.50 -6.54 -9.53
CA PRO A 224 -11.91 -7.75 -10.24
C PRO A 224 -11.73 -7.66 -11.76
N ILE A 225 -11.57 -6.46 -12.30
CA ILE A 225 -11.43 -6.19 -13.74
C ILE A 225 -9.97 -6.29 -14.23
N LEU A 226 -8.99 -6.38 -13.33
CA LEU A 226 -7.58 -6.44 -13.70
C LEU A 226 -7.11 -7.88 -13.85
N SER A 227 -6.28 -8.13 -14.87
CA SER A 227 -5.71 -9.44 -15.16
C SER A 227 -4.30 -9.32 -15.77
N PRO A 228 -3.48 -10.39 -15.70
CA PRO A 228 -2.23 -10.47 -16.46
C PRO A 228 -2.50 -10.40 -17.97
N PRO A 229 -1.55 -9.89 -18.78
CA PRO A 229 -0.14 -9.58 -18.43
C PRO A 229 0.09 -8.19 -17.82
N ALA A 230 -0.87 -7.26 -17.89
CA ALA A 230 -0.67 -5.87 -17.46
C ALA A 230 -0.34 -5.73 -15.97
N THR A 231 -1.03 -6.49 -15.12
CA THR A 231 -0.76 -6.56 -13.67
C THR A 231 0.61 -7.12 -13.34
N THR A 232 1.14 -8.03 -14.17
CA THR A 232 2.49 -8.58 -14.00
C THR A 232 3.54 -7.52 -14.31
N LEU A 233 3.36 -6.78 -15.40
CA LEU A 233 4.20 -5.63 -15.73
C LEU A 233 4.19 -4.61 -14.58
N ALA A 234 2.99 -4.23 -14.09
CA ALA A 234 2.85 -3.33 -12.96
C ALA A 234 3.55 -3.86 -11.70
N GLY A 235 3.37 -5.14 -11.39
CA GLY A 235 4.03 -5.79 -10.27
C GLY A 235 5.54 -5.64 -10.29
N VAL A 236 6.20 -5.81 -11.44
CA VAL A 236 7.66 -5.65 -11.55
C VAL A 236 8.12 -4.25 -11.12
N PHE A 237 7.39 -3.21 -11.53
CA PHE A 237 7.72 -1.82 -11.19
C PHE A 237 7.61 -1.53 -9.69
N PHE A 238 6.66 -2.12 -8.97
CA PHE A 238 6.53 -1.95 -7.51
C PHE A 238 7.43 -2.91 -6.71
N LEU A 239 7.66 -4.12 -7.22
CA LEU A 239 8.52 -5.10 -6.57
C LEU A 239 10.00 -4.70 -6.61
N ALA A 240 10.48 -4.14 -7.72
CA ALA A 240 11.88 -3.76 -7.89
C ALA A 240 12.39 -2.78 -6.80
N PRO A 241 11.74 -1.62 -6.53
CA PRO A 241 12.18 -0.71 -5.48
C PRO A 241 12.02 -1.30 -4.08
N LEU A 242 11.01 -2.14 -3.86
CA LEU A 242 10.82 -2.85 -2.59
C LEU A 242 12.00 -3.79 -2.29
N LEU A 243 12.31 -4.69 -3.23
CA LEU A 243 13.43 -5.63 -3.10
C LEU A 243 14.77 -4.90 -3.00
N ALA A 244 14.98 -3.83 -3.77
CA ALA A 244 16.17 -3.01 -3.68
C ALA A 244 16.32 -2.39 -2.27
N SER A 245 15.22 -1.90 -1.68
CA SER A 245 15.21 -1.35 -0.32
C SER A 245 15.58 -2.42 0.72
N PHE A 246 14.94 -3.59 0.68
CA PHE A 246 15.23 -4.69 1.61
C PHE A 246 16.63 -5.27 1.44
N SER A 247 17.11 -5.41 0.20
CA SER A 247 18.46 -5.91 -0.10
C SER A 247 19.52 -4.96 0.45
N ARG A 248 19.36 -3.64 0.22
CA ARG A 248 20.23 -2.62 0.81
C ARG A 248 20.20 -2.68 2.34
N ASP A 249 19.01 -2.76 2.92
CA ASP A 249 18.86 -2.82 4.38
C ASP A 249 19.50 -4.08 4.96
N TRP A 250 19.46 -5.20 4.24
CA TRP A 250 20.14 -6.43 4.64
C TRP A 250 21.66 -6.27 4.62
N LEU A 251 22.24 -5.64 3.59
CA LEU A 251 23.68 -5.38 3.52
C LEU A 251 24.18 -4.53 4.70
N VAL A 252 23.38 -3.55 5.13
CA VAL A 252 23.67 -2.73 6.32
C VAL A 252 23.56 -3.56 7.61
N VAL A 253 22.43 -4.23 7.83
CA VAL A 253 22.21 -5.03 9.05
C VAL A 253 23.23 -6.16 9.20
N SER A 254 23.69 -6.68 8.08
CA SER A 254 24.68 -7.75 8.02
C SER A 254 26.13 -7.28 8.16
N GLY A 255 26.38 -5.97 8.28
CA GLY A 255 27.72 -5.40 8.40
C GLY A 255 28.57 -5.54 7.13
N VAL A 256 27.98 -5.94 6.00
CA VAL A 256 28.68 -6.01 4.71
C VAL A 256 29.01 -4.60 4.21
N THR A 257 28.14 -3.64 4.49
CA THR A 257 28.33 -2.24 4.14
C THR A 257 28.17 -1.35 5.35
N ASP A 258 29.15 -0.48 5.57
CA ASP A 258 29.07 0.60 6.57
C ASP A 258 28.23 1.78 6.02
N PRO A 259 27.10 2.13 6.66
CA PRO A 259 26.30 3.29 6.28
C PRO A 259 27.03 4.64 6.37
N GLN A 260 28.07 4.74 7.19
CA GLN A 260 28.88 5.95 7.39
C GLN A 260 30.07 6.01 6.43
N GLY A 261 30.37 4.91 5.74
CA GLY A 261 31.48 4.82 4.80
C GLY A 261 31.30 5.74 3.59
N ALA A 262 32.39 6.41 3.19
CA ALA A 262 32.40 7.30 2.03
C ALA A 262 31.97 6.60 0.73
N GLY A 263 32.30 5.31 0.57
CA GLY A 263 31.89 4.50 -0.58
C GLY A 263 30.37 4.31 -0.67
N TYR A 264 29.72 3.99 0.46
CA TYR A 264 28.27 3.84 0.52
C TYR A 264 27.55 5.17 0.25
N ALA A 265 28.04 6.27 0.84
CA ALA A 265 27.49 7.60 0.61
C ALA A 265 27.56 8.02 -0.87
N ARG A 266 28.70 7.77 -1.54
CA ARG A 266 28.88 8.03 -2.98
C ARG A 266 27.98 7.15 -3.85
N ALA A 267 27.92 5.84 -3.57
CA ALA A 267 27.06 4.94 -4.33
C ALA A 267 25.58 5.35 -4.20
N ARG A 268 25.15 5.74 -3.00
CA ARG A 268 23.78 6.21 -2.73
C ARG A 268 23.47 7.54 -3.41
N SER A 269 24.39 8.50 -3.40
CA SER A 269 24.18 9.79 -4.06
C SER A 269 24.12 9.63 -5.58
N TRP A 270 25.02 8.80 -6.14
CA TRP A 270 25.01 8.45 -7.55
C TRP A 270 23.71 7.74 -7.95
N ALA A 271 23.28 6.71 -7.21
CA ALA A 271 22.06 5.97 -7.49
C ALA A 271 20.82 6.88 -7.43
N ARG A 272 20.77 7.80 -6.46
CA ARG A 272 19.70 8.81 -6.39
C ARG A 272 19.72 9.74 -7.60
N ALA A 273 20.89 10.23 -8.00
CA ALA A 273 21.01 11.10 -9.18
C ALA A 273 20.60 10.36 -10.46
N ALA A 274 21.08 9.13 -10.66
CA ALA A 274 20.74 8.32 -11.81
C ALA A 274 19.22 8.00 -11.84
N LEU A 275 18.67 7.45 -10.76
CA LEU A 275 17.30 6.92 -10.73
C LEU A 275 16.22 7.99 -10.54
N LEU A 276 16.41 8.94 -9.62
CA LEU A 276 15.36 9.92 -9.30
C LEU A 276 15.48 11.19 -10.12
N ARG A 277 16.68 11.49 -10.64
CA ARG A 277 16.93 12.75 -11.36
C ARG A 277 16.96 12.55 -12.87
N TRP A 278 17.71 11.56 -13.36
CA TRP A 278 17.96 11.43 -14.80
C TRP A 278 17.11 10.39 -15.50
N LEU A 279 16.88 9.21 -14.90
CA LEU A 279 16.05 8.14 -15.49
C LEU A 279 14.62 8.58 -15.85
N PRO A 280 13.94 9.48 -15.10
CA PRO A 280 12.61 9.91 -15.48
C PRO A 280 12.56 10.78 -16.73
N VAL A 281 13.66 11.44 -17.12
CA VAL A 281 13.70 12.33 -18.28
C VAL A 281 13.42 11.58 -19.60
N PRO A 282 14.17 10.52 -19.96
CA PRO A 282 13.81 9.71 -21.12
C PRO A 282 12.48 8.97 -20.92
N GLY A 283 12.14 8.56 -19.70
CA GLY A 283 10.85 7.94 -19.40
C GLY A 283 9.65 8.83 -19.73
N ARG A 284 9.72 10.13 -19.41
CA ARG A 284 8.72 11.15 -19.79
C ARG A 284 8.61 11.26 -21.30
N LEU A 285 9.74 11.38 -21.99
CA LEU A 285 9.76 11.52 -23.44
C LEU A 285 9.08 10.31 -24.10
N ILE A 286 9.46 9.10 -23.69
CA ILE A 286 8.87 7.86 -24.20
C ILE A 286 7.36 7.83 -23.92
N LEU A 287 6.93 8.16 -22.70
CA LEU A 287 5.51 8.20 -22.34
C LEU A 287 4.74 9.21 -23.19
N VAL A 288 5.26 10.44 -23.34
CA VAL A 288 4.61 11.50 -24.12
C VAL A 288 4.49 11.10 -25.59
N LEU A 289 5.54 10.52 -26.18
CA LEU A 289 5.51 10.03 -27.56
C LEU A 289 4.51 8.88 -27.73
N SER A 290 4.46 7.95 -26.77
CA SER A 290 3.51 6.84 -26.75
C SER A 290 2.06 7.33 -26.64
N LEU A 291 1.81 8.33 -25.78
CA LEU A 291 0.49 8.97 -25.66
C LEU A 291 0.11 9.73 -26.93
N ALA A 292 1.04 10.45 -27.55
CA ALA A 292 0.79 11.15 -28.80
C ALA A 292 0.45 10.16 -29.94
N SER A 293 1.17 9.04 -30.02
CA SER A 293 0.87 7.93 -30.92
C SER A 293 -0.55 7.39 -30.69
N SER A 294 -0.91 7.12 -29.43
CA SER A 294 -2.23 6.60 -29.04
C SER A 294 -3.35 7.56 -29.46
N ILE A 295 -3.17 8.87 -29.24
CA ILE A 295 -4.14 9.90 -29.64
C ILE A 295 -4.30 9.93 -31.17
N VAL A 296 -3.19 9.87 -31.93
CA VAL A 296 -3.25 9.80 -33.40
C VAL A 296 -3.96 8.53 -33.87
N GLY A 297 -3.71 7.39 -33.23
CA GLY A 297 -4.43 6.14 -33.46
C GLY A 297 -5.95 6.29 -33.26
N LYS A 298 -6.35 6.90 -32.14
CA LYS A 298 -7.76 7.17 -31.83
C LYS A 298 -8.43 8.12 -32.80
N LEU A 299 -7.71 9.15 -33.28
CA LEU A 299 -8.25 10.09 -34.27
C LEU A 299 -8.36 9.48 -35.68
N THR A 300 -7.40 8.64 -36.06
CA THR A 300 -7.38 8.02 -37.39
C THR A 300 -8.35 6.85 -37.51
N ASN A 301 -8.59 6.11 -36.42
CA ASN A 301 -9.45 4.92 -36.39
C ASN A 301 -10.55 5.01 -35.32
N TYR A 302 -11.15 6.18 -35.16
CA TYR A 302 -12.17 6.43 -34.12
C TYR A 302 -13.29 5.36 -34.04
N PRO A 303 -13.89 4.89 -35.16
CA PRO A 303 -14.95 3.88 -35.09
C PRO A 303 -14.49 2.55 -34.46
N ARG A 304 -13.22 2.17 -34.66
CA ARG A 304 -12.65 0.94 -34.11
C ARG A 304 -12.50 1.05 -32.59
N GLU A 305 -12.01 2.18 -32.11
CA GLU A 305 -11.85 2.44 -30.67
C GLU A 305 -13.20 2.41 -29.96
N VAL A 306 -14.22 3.05 -30.55
CA VAL A 306 -15.58 3.02 -30.02
C VAL A 306 -16.12 1.59 -29.96
N ALA A 307 -15.83 0.76 -30.97
CA ALA A 307 -16.23 -0.64 -30.98
C ALA A 307 -15.60 -1.43 -29.83
N ILE A 308 -14.29 -1.26 -29.57
CA ILE A 308 -13.58 -1.92 -28.46
C ILE A 308 -14.25 -1.61 -27.12
N PHE A 309 -14.53 -0.34 -26.83
CA PHE A 309 -15.19 0.05 -25.58
C PHE A 309 -16.64 -0.43 -25.50
N THR A 310 -17.34 -0.49 -26.64
CA THR A 310 -18.72 -0.99 -26.72
C THR A 310 -18.78 -2.49 -26.44
N GLU A 311 -17.88 -3.27 -27.05
CA GLU A 311 -17.75 -4.72 -26.82
C GLU A 311 -17.35 -5.04 -25.38
N ALA A 312 -16.52 -4.19 -24.76
CA ALA A 312 -16.17 -4.26 -23.35
C ALA A 312 -17.31 -3.84 -22.39
N GLY A 313 -18.46 -3.42 -22.92
CA GLY A 313 -19.66 -3.09 -22.13
C GLY A 313 -19.64 -1.72 -21.47
N PHE A 314 -18.79 -0.78 -21.93
CA PHE A 314 -18.78 0.58 -21.40
C PHE A 314 -20.00 1.37 -21.92
N PRO A 315 -20.72 2.07 -21.02
CA PRO A 315 -21.77 2.99 -21.45
C PRO A 315 -21.13 4.20 -22.16
N PHE A 316 -21.77 4.71 -23.22
CA PHE A 316 -21.33 5.91 -23.95
C PHE A 316 -19.88 5.84 -24.47
N ALA A 317 -19.53 4.75 -25.16
CA ALA A 317 -18.18 4.49 -25.66
C ALA A 317 -17.56 5.67 -26.45
N GLU A 318 -18.35 6.36 -27.27
CA GLU A 318 -17.91 7.58 -27.98
C GLU A 318 -17.40 8.67 -27.03
N GLY A 319 -18.19 8.98 -25.99
CA GLY A 319 -17.82 9.97 -24.98
C GLY A 319 -16.58 9.55 -24.18
N VAL A 320 -16.43 8.25 -23.90
CA VAL A 320 -15.27 7.71 -23.21
C VAL A 320 -13.99 7.88 -24.04
N VAL A 321 -14.02 7.52 -25.32
CA VAL A 321 -12.86 7.66 -26.23
C VAL A 321 -12.44 9.13 -26.34
N LEU A 322 -13.41 10.05 -26.48
CA LEU A 322 -13.14 11.49 -26.53
C LEU A 322 -12.54 12.01 -25.22
N LEU A 323 -13.13 11.63 -24.07
CA LEU A 323 -12.64 12.01 -22.76
C LEU A 323 -11.21 11.52 -22.53
N PHE A 324 -10.94 10.24 -22.83
CA PHE A 324 -9.62 9.66 -22.65
C PHE A 324 -8.58 10.32 -23.55
N SER A 325 -8.91 10.59 -24.81
CA SER A 325 -8.00 11.31 -25.73
C SER A 325 -7.67 12.72 -25.22
N THR A 326 -8.67 13.41 -24.67
CA THR A 326 -8.50 14.77 -24.11
C THR A 326 -7.64 14.74 -22.85
N LEU A 327 -7.90 13.79 -21.94
CA LEU A 327 -7.12 13.59 -20.72
C LEU A 327 -5.68 13.19 -21.05
N GLU A 328 -5.47 12.24 -21.96
CA GLU A 328 -4.15 11.80 -22.40
C GLU A 328 -3.34 12.97 -22.97
N GLY A 329 -3.93 13.79 -23.84
CA GLY A 329 -3.25 14.94 -24.41
C GLY A 329 -2.87 15.98 -23.35
N GLY A 330 -3.83 16.37 -22.50
CA GLY A 330 -3.59 17.36 -21.44
C GLY A 330 -2.55 16.90 -20.41
N LEU A 331 -2.66 15.64 -19.96
CA LEU A 331 -1.74 15.07 -18.97
C LEU A 331 -0.36 14.77 -19.57
N ALA A 332 -0.26 14.44 -20.86
CA ALA A 332 1.01 14.31 -21.57
C ALA A 332 1.78 15.64 -21.57
N VAL A 333 1.11 16.77 -21.77
CA VAL A 333 1.75 18.10 -21.68
C VAL A 333 2.28 18.36 -20.27
N LEU A 334 1.48 18.08 -19.23
CA LEU A 334 1.90 18.25 -17.84
C LEU A 334 3.14 17.39 -17.50
N ILE A 335 3.13 16.11 -17.88
CA ILE A 335 4.26 15.19 -17.68
C ILE A 335 5.47 15.63 -18.51
N GLY A 336 5.25 16.03 -19.76
CA GLY A 336 6.29 16.54 -20.66
C GLY A 336 7.00 17.77 -20.13
N LEU A 337 6.29 18.67 -19.44
CA LEU A 337 6.84 19.85 -18.78
C LEU A 337 7.34 19.59 -17.34
N GLY A 338 7.05 18.41 -16.78
CA GLY A 338 7.34 18.10 -15.39
C GLY A 338 6.56 19.00 -14.42
N VAL A 339 5.29 19.28 -14.74
CA VAL A 339 4.34 20.02 -13.92
C VAL A 339 3.38 19.01 -13.31
N ALA A 340 3.37 18.93 -11.97
CA ALA A 340 2.50 18.04 -11.22
C ALA A 340 2.53 16.56 -11.69
N GLY A 341 3.71 16.08 -12.08
CA GLY A 341 3.83 14.89 -12.90
C GLY A 341 3.36 13.59 -12.25
N ARG A 342 3.47 13.45 -10.91
CA ARG A 342 2.95 12.25 -10.21
C ARG A 342 1.43 12.26 -10.17
N ALA A 343 0.83 13.43 -9.95
CA ALA A 343 -0.62 13.59 -9.98
C ALA A 343 -1.17 13.33 -11.39
N ALA A 344 -0.50 13.84 -12.43
CA ALA A 344 -0.84 13.56 -13.81
C ALA A 344 -0.72 12.06 -14.15
N ALA A 345 0.38 11.41 -13.74
CA ALA A 345 0.56 9.97 -13.92
C ALA A 345 -0.50 9.15 -13.18
N PHE A 346 -0.89 9.53 -11.96
CA PHE A 346 -1.98 8.88 -11.22
C PHE A 346 -3.32 9.00 -11.96
N LEU A 347 -3.65 10.18 -12.48
CA LEU A 347 -4.87 10.37 -13.27
C LEU A 347 -4.84 9.57 -14.58
N LEU A 348 -3.68 9.40 -15.20
CA LEU A 348 -3.52 8.57 -16.41
C LEU A 348 -3.67 7.06 -16.16
N VAL A 349 -3.64 6.59 -14.91
CA VAL A 349 -3.86 5.16 -14.59
C VAL A 349 -5.22 4.72 -15.13
N PHE A 350 -6.24 5.58 -15.07
CA PHE A 350 -7.59 5.26 -15.51
C PHE A 350 -7.72 5.14 -17.03
N PRO A 351 -7.37 6.14 -17.86
CA PRO A 351 -7.50 6.00 -19.32
C PRO A 351 -6.61 4.88 -19.87
N ILE A 352 -5.34 4.78 -19.45
CA ILE A 352 -4.45 3.70 -19.92
C ILE A 352 -4.95 2.34 -19.41
N GLY A 353 -5.25 2.23 -18.11
CA GLY A 353 -5.69 0.97 -17.50
C GLY A 353 -7.01 0.46 -18.08
N LEU A 354 -8.00 1.34 -18.26
CA LEU A 354 -9.29 0.95 -18.82
C LEU A 354 -9.22 0.64 -20.31
N THR A 355 -8.33 1.30 -21.07
CA THR A 355 -8.03 0.93 -22.45
C THR A 355 -7.44 -0.50 -22.51
N ILE A 356 -6.52 -0.84 -21.61
CA ILE A 356 -5.96 -2.20 -21.50
C ILE A 356 -7.02 -3.23 -21.08
N VAL A 357 -7.92 -2.87 -20.16
CA VAL A 357 -9.03 -3.74 -19.75
C VAL A 357 -10.00 -4.00 -20.92
N ALA A 358 -10.25 -3.00 -21.76
CA ALA A 358 -11.17 -3.11 -22.88
C ALA A 358 -10.55 -3.84 -24.09
N GLY A 359 -9.30 -3.50 -24.47
CA GLY A 359 -8.65 -3.99 -25.69
C GLY A 359 -7.55 -5.04 -25.48
N GLY A 360 -7.16 -5.31 -24.24
CA GLY A 360 -6.00 -6.14 -23.92
C GLY A 360 -4.69 -5.33 -23.89
N LEU A 361 -3.58 -6.01 -23.55
CA LEU A 361 -2.24 -5.41 -23.54
C LEU A 361 -1.56 -5.63 -24.90
N ASP A 362 -1.24 -4.53 -25.57
CA ASP A 362 -0.38 -4.51 -26.76
C ASP A 362 0.95 -3.79 -26.47
N ALA A 363 1.81 -3.65 -27.50
CA ALA A 363 3.11 -3.02 -27.34
C ALA A 363 3.03 -1.54 -26.94
N GLU A 364 2.08 -0.79 -27.51
CA GLU A 364 1.93 0.64 -27.28
C GLU A 364 1.36 0.94 -25.89
N SER A 365 0.27 0.27 -25.52
CA SER A 365 -0.30 0.34 -24.17
C SER A 365 0.66 -0.19 -23.11
N GLY A 366 1.49 -1.18 -23.43
CA GLY A 366 2.57 -1.66 -22.57
C GLY A 366 3.67 -0.63 -22.33
N ILE A 367 4.10 0.09 -23.37
CA ILE A 367 5.07 1.20 -23.25
C ILE A 367 4.45 2.35 -22.44
N SER A 368 3.20 2.71 -22.73
CA SER A 368 2.47 3.74 -21.98
C SER A 368 2.33 3.37 -20.50
N LEU A 369 1.97 2.12 -20.18
CA LEU A 369 1.87 1.64 -18.80
C LEU A 369 3.23 1.65 -18.09
N ALA A 370 4.29 1.16 -18.76
CA ALA A 370 5.64 1.17 -18.19
C ALA A 370 6.14 2.60 -17.92
N GLY A 371 5.96 3.51 -18.88
CA GLY A 371 6.29 4.93 -18.72
C GLY A 371 5.50 5.57 -17.60
N LEU A 372 4.19 5.32 -17.54
CA LEU A 372 3.31 5.81 -16.49
C LEU A 372 3.77 5.37 -15.11
N LEU A 373 4.06 4.08 -14.93
CA LEU A 373 4.49 3.51 -13.65
C LEU A 373 5.86 4.06 -13.23
N LEU A 374 6.77 4.25 -14.19
CA LEU A 374 8.06 4.88 -13.95
C LEU A 374 7.88 6.30 -13.39
N ILE A 375 7.02 7.12 -13.99
CA ILE A 375 6.74 8.49 -13.51
C ILE A 375 5.99 8.47 -12.19
N LEU A 376 5.03 7.56 -12.02
CA LEU A 376 4.27 7.41 -10.78
C LEU A 376 5.18 7.09 -9.60
N ILE A 377 6.22 6.27 -9.80
CA ILE A 377 7.15 5.82 -8.75
C ILE A 377 8.31 6.80 -8.55
N LEU A 378 8.94 7.26 -9.63
CA LEU A 378 10.18 8.06 -9.57
C LEU A 378 9.92 9.58 -9.64
N GLY A 379 8.74 10.02 -10.08
CA GLY A 379 8.45 11.42 -10.38
C GLY A 379 8.95 11.80 -11.78
N THR A 380 8.99 13.11 -12.08
CA THR A 380 9.40 13.62 -13.41
C THR A 380 10.88 13.98 -13.53
N GLY A 381 11.66 13.87 -12.45
CA GLY A 381 13.11 14.05 -12.46
C GLY A 381 13.57 15.48 -12.78
N ALA A 382 14.77 15.59 -13.36
CA ALA A 382 15.40 16.85 -13.73
C ALA A 382 14.54 17.66 -14.71
N LEU A 383 14.79 18.97 -14.77
CA LEU A 383 14.12 19.88 -15.71
C LEU A 383 12.59 19.92 -15.55
N SER A 384 12.10 19.60 -14.34
CA SER A 384 10.68 19.71 -13.99
C SER A 384 10.38 21.14 -13.54
N LEU A 385 9.31 21.73 -14.07
CA LEU A 385 8.94 23.10 -13.75
C LEU A 385 8.30 23.23 -12.36
N TRP A 386 7.50 22.24 -11.93
CA TRP A 386 6.77 22.30 -10.66
C TRP A 386 6.36 20.91 -10.14
N GLN A 387 6.80 20.55 -8.93
CA GLN A 387 6.55 19.24 -8.30
C GLN A 387 5.99 19.40 -6.89
N PRO A 388 4.72 19.82 -6.73
CA PRO A 388 4.13 20.02 -5.41
C PRO A 388 3.89 18.69 -4.67
N GLU A 389 3.67 17.59 -5.40
CA GLU A 389 3.38 16.27 -4.81
C GLU A 389 4.53 15.72 -3.96
N ASP A 390 5.77 16.07 -4.25
CA ASP A 390 6.93 15.57 -3.51
C ASP A 390 6.88 15.98 -2.02
N ARG A 391 6.16 17.06 -1.70
CA ARG A 391 5.93 17.51 -0.32
C ARG A 391 5.13 16.50 0.50
N ILE A 392 4.24 15.74 -0.13
CA ILE A 392 3.42 14.71 0.54
C ILE A 392 4.32 13.58 1.06
N PHE A 393 5.40 13.28 0.35
CA PHE A 393 6.35 12.24 0.75
C PHE A 393 7.33 12.70 1.83
N THR A 394 7.51 14.01 2.02
CA THR A 394 8.44 14.57 3.01
C THR A 394 7.76 15.04 4.30
N ARG A 395 6.49 15.50 4.25
CA ARG A 395 5.80 16.10 5.40
C ARG A 395 4.69 15.20 5.94
N ARG A 396 4.70 14.92 7.26
CA ARG A 396 3.61 14.19 7.93
C ARG A 396 2.44 15.16 8.19
N LEU A 397 1.22 14.79 7.83
CA LEU A 397 0.02 15.56 8.17
C LEU A 397 -0.14 15.67 9.68
N GLY A 398 -0.35 16.88 10.21
CA GLY A 398 -0.42 17.12 11.65
C GLY A 398 0.93 17.14 12.36
N ALA A 399 2.06 17.19 11.62
CA ALA A 399 3.38 17.39 12.23
C ALA A 399 3.49 18.72 13.00
N ASP A 400 2.72 19.75 12.61
CA ASP A 400 2.71 21.05 13.30
C ASP A 400 1.99 20.99 14.66
N HIS A 401 1.25 19.90 14.91
CA HIS A 401 0.55 19.62 16.16
C HIS A 401 1.22 18.51 16.97
N ALA A 402 2.32 17.93 16.45
CA ALA A 402 3.11 16.88 17.09
C ALA A 402 4.17 17.55 17.98
#